data_AF-A0A381ZEN0-F1
#
_entry.id   AF-A0A381ZEN0-F1
#
_cell.length_a   1.000
_cell.length_b   1.000
_cell.length_c   1.000
_cell.angle_alpha   90.00
_cell.angle_beta   90.00
_cell.angle_gamma   90.00
#
_symmetry.space_group_name_H-M   'P 1'
#
loop_
_entity.id
_entity.type
_entity.pdbx_description
1 polymer ?
#
loop_
_entity_poly.entity_id
_entity_poly.type
_entity_poly.pdbx_seq_one_letter_code
_entity_poly.pdbx_strand_id
1 'polypeptide(L)'
;MEPPSDHVSAASAGSLPEATVVRLPVYFRGLVELAEEGVTTVASQQLAELAGVNAAKVRKDLSYLGSYGTRGVGYDVGFLM
;
A
#
# COMPACT_ATOMS: atom_id res chain seq x y z
N MET A 1 -11.64 24.38 -12.11
CA MET A 1 -10.58 23.37 -12.09
C MET A 1 -10.21 23.18 -10.64
N GLU A 2 -10.92 22.27 -9.96
CA GLU A 2 -10.67 21.97 -8.55
C GLU A 2 -9.36 21.17 -8.46
N PRO A 3 -8.42 21.49 -7.57
CA PRO A 3 -7.30 20.60 -7.29
C PRO A 3 -7.83 19.30 -6.65
N PRO A 4 -7.24 18.13 -6.93
CA PRO A 4 -7.63 16.89 -6.25
C PRO A 4 -7.37 17.03 -4.75
N SER A 5 -8.40 16.72 -3.97
CA SER A 5 -8.49 16.92 -2.53
C SER A 5 -7.35 16.27 -1.74
N ASP A 6 -6.63 17.09 -0.97
CA ASP A 6 -5.69 16.66 0.06
C ASP A 6 -6.40 15.78 1.11
N HIS A 7 -6.05 14.50 1.17
CA HIS A 7 -6.43 13.62 2.26
C HIS A 7 -5.20 12.97 2.90
N VAL A 8 -4.34 13.81 3.49
CA VAL A 8 -3.37 13.35 4.48
C VAL A 8 -4.10 13.24 5.82
N SER A 9 -4.75 12.09 6.06
CA SER A 9 -5.03 11.67 7.43
C SER A 9 -3.81 10.92 7.93
N ALA A 10 -2.91 11.63 8.61
CA ALA A 10 -1.80 11.02 9.33
C ALA A 10 -2.40 10.12 10.42
N ALA A 11 -2.27 8.81 10.24
CA ALA A 11 -2.70 7.84 11.24
C ALA A 11 -2.00 8.15 12.56
N SER A 12 -2.77 8.14 13.65
CA SER A 12 -2.32 8.38 15.00
C SER A 12 -1.13 7.47 15.33
N ALA A 13 -0.12 8.05 15.96
CA ALA A 13 1.17 7.45 16.32
C ALA A 13 1.04 6.29 17.34
N GLY A 14 0.33 5.22 16.98
CA GLY A 14 0.44 3.90 17.59
C GLY A 14 1.51 3.13 16.83
N SER A 15 2.50 2.61 17.55
CA SER A 15 3.64 1.87 16.99
C SER A 15 3.23 0.92 15.85
N LEU A 16 3.93 1.02 14.71
CA LEU A 16 3.77 0.08 13.61
C LEU A 16 3.99 -1.35 14.15
N PRO A 17 3.04 -2.29 13.97
CA PRO A 17 3.21 -3.63 14.50
C PRO A 17 4.45 -4.31 13.90
N GLU A 18 5.20 -5.07 14.70
CA GLU A 18 6.38 -5.80 14.24
C GLU A 18 6.08 -6.70 13.03
N ALA A 19 4.93 -7.38 13.06
CA ALA A 19 4.49 -8.22 11.96
C ALA A 19 4.27 -7.43 10.66
N THR A 20 3.88 -6.16 10.74
CA THR A 20 3.76 -5.28 9.58
C THR A 20 5.14 -4.90 9.05
N VAL A 21 6.09 -4.53 9.93
CA VAL A 21 7.48 -4.22 9.57
C VAL A 21 8.11 -5.38 8.79
N VAL A 22 7.91 -6.62 9.23
CA VAL A 22 8.42 -7.82 8.55
C VAL A 22 7.85 -7.99 7.14
N ARG A 23 6.61 -7.53 6.88
CA ARG A 23 5.96 -7.67 5.56
C ARG A 23 6.29 -6.55 4.59
N LEU A 24 6.66 -5.36 5.08
CA LEU A 24 6.95 -4.20 4.21
C LEU A 24 7.99 -4.50 3.11
N PRO A 25 9.13 -5.16 3.39
CA PRO A 25 10.10 -5.49 2.34
C PRO A 25 9.54 -6.41 1.26
N VAL A 26 8.56 -7.26 1.60
CA VAL A 26 7.92 -8.17 0.65
C VAL A 26 6.99 -7.40 -0.28
N TYR A 27 6.18 -6.48 0.27
CA TYR A 27 5.39 -5.56 -0.57
C TYR A 27 6.29 -4.72 -1.46
N PHE A 28 7.38 -4.17 -0.92
CA PHE A 28 8.31 -3.32 -1.66
C PHE A 28 8.94 -4.05 -2.86
N ARG A 29 9.39 -5.30 -2.70
CA ARG A 29 9.92 -6.09 -3.82
C ARG A 29 8.90 -6.26 -4.95
N GLY A 30 7.68 -6.62 -4.60
CA GLY A 30 6.60 -6.74 -5.58
C GLY A 30 6.26 -5.40 -6.26
N LEU A 31 6.32 -4.29 -5.52
CA LEU A 31 6.11 -2.95 -6.08
C LEU A 31 7.21 -2.56 -7.07
N VAL A 32 8.47 -2.91 -6.78
CA VAL A 32 9.60 -2.69 -7.72
C VAL A 32 9.38 -3.48 -9.01
N GLU A 33 9.03 -4.77 -8.92
CA GLU A 33 8.73 -5.59 -10.10
C GLU A 33 7.58 -5.00 -10.94
N LEU A 34 6.50 -4.59 -10.28
CA LEU A 34 5.36 -3.94 -10.93
C LEU A 34 5.74 -2.60 -11.58
N ALA A 35 6.61 -1.81 -10.94
CA ALA A 35 7.08 -0.56 -11.51
C ALA A 35 7.94 -0.78 -12.76
N GLU A 36 8.79 -1.81 -12.76
CA GLU A 36 9.59 -2.21 -13.93
C GLU A 36 8.70 -2.65 -15.11
N GLU A 37 7.55 -3.26 -14.82
CA GLU A 37 6.52 -3.60 -15.81
C GLU A 37 5.66 -2.40 -16.26
N GLY A 38 5.88 -1.21 -15.69
CA GLY A 38 5.11 -0.01 -16.00
C GLY A 38 3.71 0.02 -15.37
N VAL A 39 3.45 -0.84 -14.38
CA VAL A 39 2.19 -0.84 -13.62
C VAL A 39 2.18 0.35 -12.67
N THR A 40 1.14 1.18 -12.79
CA THR A 40 1.00 2.40 -11.97
C THR A 40 0.10 2.18 -10.75
N THR A 41 -0.81 1.22 -10.80
CA THR A 41 -1.71 0.90 -9.70
C THR A 41 -1.77 -0.60 -9.42
N VAL A 42 -1.80 -0.97 -8.14
CA VAL A 42 -1.86 -2.35 -7.68
C VAL A 42 -3.02 -2.58 -6.73
N ALA A 43 -3.75 -3.68 -6.93
CA ALA A 43 -4.84 -4.06 -6.05
C ALA A 43 -4.30 -4.66 -4.73
N SER A 44 -5.03 -4.45 -3.63
CA SER A 44 -4.70 -5.10 -2.33
C SER A 44 -4.64 -6.63 -2.42
N GLN A 45 -5.34 -7.23 -3.38
CA GLN A 45 -5.37 -8.67 -3.59
C GLN A 45 -4.04 -9.18 -4.15
N GLN A 46 -3.49 -8.48 -5.14
CA GLN A 46 -2.24 -8.85 -5.79
C GLN A 46 -1.05 -8.71 -4.84
N LEU A 47 -1.00 -7.64 -4.04
CA LEU A 47 -0.01 -7.50 -2.95
C LEU A 47 -0.16 -8.59 -1.89
N ALA A 48 -1.38 -9.08 -1.63
CA ALA A 48 -1.62 -10.13 -0.66
C ALA A 48 -1.08 -11.48 -1.15
N GLU A 49 -1.25 -11.77 -2.43
CA GLU A 49 -0.69 -12.96 -3.09
C GLU A 49 0.84 -12.97 -3.01
N LEU A 50 1.48 -11.84 -3.33
CA LEU A 50 2.93 -11.66 -3.24
C LEU A 50 3.46 -11.85 -1.81
N ALA A 51 2.74 -11.33 -0.81
CA ALA A 51 3.15 -11.42 0.59
C ALA A 51 2.63 -12.65 1.34
N GLY A 52 1.88 -13.55 0.69
CA GLY A 52 1.29 -14.74 1.31
C GLY A 52 0.31 -14.41 2.45
N VAL A 53 -0.40 -13.28 2.36
CA VAL A 53 -1.39 -12.85 3.36
C VAL A 53 -2.75 -12.65 2.71
N ASN A 54 -3.73 -12.13 3.46
CA ASN A 54 -5.02 -11.74 2.91
C ASN A 54 -5.07 -10.24 2.61
N ALA A 55 -5.92 -9.85 1.66
CA ALA A 55 -6.06 -8.45 1.23
C ALA A 55 -6.47 -7.50 2.36
N ALA A 56 -7.19 -7.98 3.38
CA ALA A 56 -7.57 -7.17 4.53
C ALA A 56 -6.36 -6.81 5.41
N LYS A 57 -5.39 -7.73 5.57
CA LYS A 57 -4.11 -7.48 6.25
C LYS A 57 -3.29 -6.45 5.50
N VAL A 58 -3.19 -6.56 4.16
CA VAL A 58 -2.50 -5.55 3.34
C VAL A 58 -3.11 -4.17 3.54
N ARG A 59 -4.44 -4.05 3.45
CA ARG A 59 -5.13 -2.76 3.69
C ARG A 59 -4.82 -2.18 5.06
N LYS A 60 -4.80 -3.02 6.09
CA LYS A 60 -4.47 -2.60 7.46
C LYS A 60 -3.01 -2.18 7.60
N ASP A 61 -2.08 -2.96 7.03
CA ASP A 61 -0.66 -2.66 7.05
C ASP A 61 -0.35 -1.30 6.41
N LEU A 62 -0.87 -1.07 5.21
CA LEU A 62 -0.67 0.18 4.48
C LEU A 62 -1.38 1.36 5.16
N SER A 63 -2.52 1.13 5.84
CA SER A 63 -3.20 2.18 6.60
C SER A 63 -2.38 2.74 7.77
N TYR A 64 -1.41 1.98 8.30
CA TYR A 64 -0.49 2.50 9.33
C TYR A 64 0.55 3.46 8.75
N LEU A 65 0.86 3.35 7.45
CA LEU A 65 1.78 4.25 6.78
C LEU A 65 1.07 5.52 6.31
N GLY A 66 -0.22 5.41 5.96
CA GLY A 66 -1.07 6.52 5.58
C GLY A 66 -2.23 6.08 4.69
N SER A 67 -3.01 7.04 4.21
CA SER A 67 -4.09 6.76 3.25
C SER A 67 -3.55 6.78 1.82
N TYR A 68 -3.01 5.64 1.37
CA TYR A 68 -2.29 5.53 0.09
C TYR A 68 -3.05 4.79 -1.01
N GLY A 69 -4.34 4.51 -0.79
CA GLY A 69 -5.14 3.75 -1.73
C GLY A 69 -6.56 4.27 -1.85
N THR A 70 -7.13 4.08 -3.04
CA THR A 70 -8.51 4.44 -3.35
C THR A 70 -9.35 3.17 -3.46
N ARG A 71 -10.47 3.11 -2.73
CA ARG A 71 -11.38 1.96 -2.75
C ARG A 71 -11.85 1.71 -4.19
N GLY A 72 -11.63 0.49 -4.67
CA GLY A 72 -12.01 0.08 -6.04
C GLY A 72 -10.98 0.42 -7.12
N VAL A 73 -9.92 1.16 -6.80
CA VAL A 73 -8.83 1.50 -7.74
C VAL A 73 -7.54 0.77 -7.36
N GLY A 74 -7.21 0.72 -6.06
CA GLY A 74 -5.97 0.13 -5.57
C GLY A 74 -5.02 1.18 -5.00
N TYR A 75 -3.75 0.85 -4.97
CA TYR A 75 -2.66 1.70 -4.46
C TYR A 75 -1.79 2.16 -5.61
N ASP A 76 -1.29 3.38 -5.52
CA ASP A 76 -0.30 3.89 -6.46
C ASP A 76 1.05 3.21 -6.20
N VAL A 77 1.63 2.61 -7.24
CA VAL A 77 2.90 1.88 -7.13
C VAL A 77 4.06 2.83 -6.88
N GLY A 78 4.09 3.98 -7.56
CA GLY A 78 5.15 4.99 -7.41
C GLY A 78 5.14 5.68 -6.05
N PHE A 79 3.97 5.77 -5.41
CA PHE A 79 3.81 6.37 -4.09
C PHE A 79 4.09 5.41 -2.93
N LEU A 80 4.02 4.09 -3.17
CA LEU A 80 4.31 3.05 -2.19
C LEU A 80 5.77 2.57 -2.22
N MET A 81 6.56 2.98 -3.21
CA MET A 81 8.02 2.80 -3.26
C MET A 81 8.73 3.93 -2.53
#